data_AF-A0A533S2S7-F1
#
_entry.id   AF-A0A533S2S7-F1
#
_cell.length_a   1.000
_cell.length_b   1.000
_cell.length_c   1.000
_cell.angle_alpha   90.00
_cell.angle_beta   90.00
_cell.angle_gamma   90.00
#
_symmetry.space_group_name_H-M   'P 1'
#
loop_
_entity.id
_entity.type
_entity.pdbx_description
1 polymer ?
#
loop_
_entity_poly.entity_id
_entity_poly.type
_entity_poly.pdbx_seq_one_letter_code
_entity_poly.pdbx_strand_id
1 'polypeptide(L)' 'MDKEQRKKTIQHKLVDLGETVNSWANKNGLHQKIVSDLIDGKLKGIRGVALETRRKMEATFGEIFS' A
#
# COMPACT_ATOMS: atom_id res chain seq x y z
N MET A 1 -8.97 -7.79 -6.46
CA MET A 1 -9.39 -6.40 -6.84
C MET A 1 -8.53 -5.86 -7.97
N ASP A 2 -9.13 -5.06 -8.88
CA ASP A 2 -8.41 -4.40 -9.97
C ASP A 2 -7.48 -3.25 -9.48
N LYS A 3 -6.41 -2.99 -10.24
CA LYS A 3 -5.40 -1.97 -9.94
C LYS A 3 -5.99 -0.56 -9.77
N GLU A 4 -6.95 -0.19 -10.61
CA GLU A 4 -7.57 1.14 -10.52
C GLU A 4 -8.38 1.30 -9.23
N GLN A 5 -9.12 0.25 -8.86
CA GLN A 5 -9.93 0.24 -7.65
C GLN A 5 -9.06 0.22 -6.40
N ARG A 6 -7.94 -0.52 -6.43
CA ARG A 6 -6.91 -0.48 -5.38
C ARG A 6 -6.39 0.94 -5.15
N LYS A 7 -6.01 1.63 -6.23
CA LYS A 7 -5.51 3.02 -6.16
C LYS A 7 -6.55 3.96 -5.57
N LYS A 8 -7.82 3.85 -5.99
CA LYS A 8 -8.92 4.64 -5.43
C LYS A 8 -9.12 4.39 -3.93
N THR A 9 -9.16 3.14 -3.49
CA THR A 9 -9.33 2.80 -2.06
C THR A 9 -8.20 3.36 -1.21
N ILE A 10 -6.95 3.18 -1.66
CA ILE A 10 -5.78 3.70 -0.95
C ILE A 10 -5.83 5.23 -0.90
N GLN A 11 -6.10 5.89 -2.02
CA GLN A 11 -6.16 7.34 -2.09
C GLN A 11 -7.28 7.90 -1.20
N HIS A 12 -8.47 7.32 -1.23
CA HIS A 12 -9.59 7.75 -0.40
C HIS A 12 -9.25 7.66 1.10
N LYS A 13 -8.64 6.55 1.52
CA LYS A 13 -8.29 6.35 2.93
C LYS A 13 -7.13 7.25 3.37
N LEU A 14 -6.19 7.54 2.47
CA LEU A 14 -5.12 8.49 2.73
C LEU A 14 -5.63 9.93 2.84
N VAL A 15 -6.62 10.30 2.03
CA VAL A 15 -7.31 11.60 2.14
C VAL A 15 -8.00 11.73 3.50
N ASP A 16 -8.70 10.69 3.96
CA ASP A 16 -9.34 10.65 5.29
C ASP A 16 -8.32 10.83 6.43
N LEU A 17 -7.14 10.26 6.28
CA LEU A 17 -6.02 10.38 7.23
C LEU A 17 -5.26 11.72 7.11
N GLY A 18 -5.53 12.53 6.08
CA GLY A 18 -4.75 13.73 5.79
C GLY A 18 -3.29 13.46 5.42
N GLU A 19 -2.97 12.25 4.94
CA GLU A 19 -1.61 11.84 4.60
C GLU A 19 -1.47 11.53 3.09
N THR A 20 -0.24 11.57 2.58
CA THR A 20 0.08 11.04 1.23
C THR A 20 0.66 9.63 1.35
N VAL A 21 0.70 8.87 0.25
CA VAL A 21 1.33 7.53 0.20
C VAL A 21 2.78 7.61 0.73
N ASN A 22 3.50 8.66 0.36
CA ASN A 22 4.89 8.88 0.75
C ASN A 22 5.02 9.19 2.24
N SER A 23 4.15 10.04 2.80
CA SER A 23 4.12 10.35 4.22
C SER A 23 3.79 9.11 5.04
N TRP A 24 2.73 8.41 4.66
CA TRP A 24 2.29 7.19 5.33
C TRP A 24 3.37 6.10 5.30
N ALA A 25 4.01 5.89 4.14
CA ALA A 25 5.08 4.93 4.01
C ALA A 25 6.27 5.29 4.92
N ASN A 26 6.70 6.55 4.92
CA ASN A 26 7.81 7.02 5.75
C ASN A 26 7.51 6.86 7.24
N LYS A 27 6.32 7.27 7.69
CA LYS A 27 5.84 7.13 9.08
C LYS A 27 5.81 5.68 9.55
N ASN A 28 5.55 4.74 8.65
CA ASN A 28 5.51 3.31 8.94
C ASN A 28 6.84 2.58 8.72
N GLY A 29 7.92 3.30 8.39
CA GLY A 29 9.24 2.75 8.09
C GLY A 29 9.26 1.87 6.84
N LEU A 30 8.41 2.18 5.86
CA LEU A 30 8.25 1.42 4.62
C LEU A 30 9.01 2.06 3.47
N HIS A 31 9.64 1.24 2.64
CA HIS A 31 10.25 1.71 1.40
C HIS A 31 9.17 2.15 0.40
N GLN A 32 9.16 3.44 0.06
CA GLN A 32 8.21 4.05 -0.87
C GLN A 32 8.14 3.33 -2.23
N LYS A 33 9.29 2.81 -2.71
CA LYS A 33 9.36 2.04 -3.95
C LYS A 33 8.59 0.72 -3.85
N ILE A 34 8.77 -0.02 -2.76
CA ILE A 34 8.04 -1.28 -2.51
C ILE A 34 6.54 -1.01 -2.42
N VAL A 35 6.13 0.04 -1.71
CA VAL A 35 4.72 0.46 -1.63
C VAL A 35 4.18 0.77 -3.03
N SER A 36 4.89 1.58 -3.83
CA SER A 36 4.48 1.93 -5.18
C SER A 36 4.38 0.70 -6.10
N ASP A 37 5.36 -0.20 -6.06
CA ASP A 37 5.37 -1.42 -6.88
C ASP A 37 4.24 -2.39 -6.49
N LEU A 38 3.88 -2.48 -5.19
CA LEU A 38 2.72 -3.23 -4.72
C LEU A 38 1.42 -2.62 -5.26
N ILE A 39 1.24 -1.30 -5.10
CA ILE A 39 0.06 -0.58 -5.59
C ILE A 39 -0.11 -0.77 -7.10
N ASP A 40 1.00 -0.68 -7.84
CA ASP A 40 0.99 -0.77 -9.30
C ASP A 40 0.86 -2.21 -9.82
N GLY A 41 0.99 -3.21 -8.95
CA GLY A 41 0.91 -4.64 -9.27
C GLY A 41 2.21 -5.23 -9.82
N LYS A 42 3.29 -4.45 -9.87
CA LYS A 42 4.63 -4.88 -10.31
C LYS A 42 5.29 -5.82 -9.31
N LEU A 43 4.89 -5.74 -8.04
CA LEU A 43 5.37 -6.60 -6.97
C LEU A 43 4.17 -7.30 -6.32
N LYS A 44 4.29 -8.62 -6.09
CA LYS A 44 3.22 -9.41 -5.45
C LYS A 44 3.28 -9.43 -3.91
N GLY A 45 4.43 -9.08 -3.32
CA GLY A 45 4.61 -9.08 -1.87
C GLY A 45 4.53 -10.45 -1.22
N ILE A 46 5.20 -11.47 -1.77
CA ILE A 46 5.08 -12.87 -1.31
C ILE A 46 6.10 -13.23 -0.21
N ARG A 47 7.25 -12.55 -0.16
CA ARG A 47 8.32 -12.84 0.82
C ARG A 47 9.11 -11.59 1.22
N GLY A 48 9.77 -11.67 2.38
CA GLY A 48 10.65 -10.63 2.93
C GLY A 48 9.94 -9.29 3.15
N VAL A 49 10.69 -8.20 3.01
CA VAL A 49 10.21 -6.82 3.21
C VAL A 49 8.95 -6.51 2.40
N ALA A 50 8.81 -7.10 1.21
CA ALA A 50 7.64 -6.91 0.37
C ALA A 50 6.35 -7.53 0.97
N LEU A 51 6.48 -8.69 1.63
CA LEU A 51 5.35 -9.33 2.34
C LEU A 51 4.98 -8.54 3.60
N GLU A 52 5.97 -8.05 4.34
CA GLU A 52 5.73 -7.21 5.52
C GLU A 52 5.04 -5.90 5.13
N THR A 53 5.51 -5.28 4.04
CA THR A 53 4.89 -4.07 3.47
C THR A 53 3.45 -4.34 3.05
N ARG A 54 3.21 -5.45 2.34
CA ARG A 54 1.86 -5.88 1.94
C ARG A 54 0.95 -6.04 3.15
N ARG A 55 1.39 -6.75 4.20
CA ARG A 55 0.59 -6.95 5.42
C ARG A 55 0.25 -5.64 6.12
N LYS A 56 1.21 -4.71 6.24
CA LYS A 56 0.95 -3.36 6.81
C LYS A 56 -0.05 -2.57 5.96
N MET A 57 0.06 -2.67 4.64
CA MET A 57 -0.90 -2.07 3.72
C MET A 57 -2.29 -2.69 3.88
N GLU A 58 -2.41 -4.01 4.01
CA GLU A 58 -3.72 -4.67 4.19
C GLU A 58 -4.34 -4.36 5.56
N ALA A 59 -3.51 -4.24 6.62
CA ALA A 59 -3.97 -3.80 7.94
C ALA A 59 -4.51 -2.36 7.91
N THR A 60 -3.92 -1.48 7.10
CA THR A 60 -4.34 -0.07 7.01
C THR A 60 -5.49 0.11 6.03
N PHE A 61 -5.39 -0.45 4.83
CA PHE A 61 -6.28 -0.17 3.70
C PHE A 61 -7.38 -1.23 3.50
N GLY A 62 -7.35 -2.34 4.24
CA GLY A 62 -8.22 -3.51 4.03
C GLY A 62 -7.60 -4.51 3.06
N GLU A 63 -8.31 -5.61 2.75
CA GLU A 63 -7.85 -6.67 1.84
C GLU A 63 -7.77 -6.17 0.38
N ILE A 64 -6.76 -5.36 0.09
CA ILE A 64 -6.61 -4.68 -1.19
C ILE A 64 -5.81 -5.50 -2.23
N PHE A 65 -5.18 -6.59 -1.80
CA PHE A 65 -4.39 -7.49 -2.64
C PHE A 65 -5.00 -8.89 -2.77
N SER A 66 -6.23 -9.09 -2.31
CA SER A 66 -7.02 -10.29 -2.55
C SER A 66 -7.65 -10.33 -3.94
#